data_AF-A0A821IK15-F1
#
_entry.id   AF-A0A821IK15-F1
#
_cell.length_a   1.000
_cell.length_b   1.000
_cell.length_c   1.000
_cell.angle_alpha   90.00
_cell.angle_beta   90.00
_cell.angle_gamma   90.00
#
_symmetry.space_group_name_H-M   'P 1'
#
loop_
_entity.id
_entity.type
_entity.pdbx_description
1 polymer ?
#
loop_
_entity_poly.entity_id
_entity_poly.type
_entity_poly.pdbx_seq_one_letter_code
_entity_poly.pdbx_strand_id
1 'polypeptide(L)'
;MASSVVYRRNRALIIGINKYRRDPLQYCVNDAEDLNTNPRSIDFDITLELNYDLNQFYKIIDRFVDTIQHEETNNDRNGIFIEKLLKYIAKSNQDIEDIMRNVACDVNSQRGGFQLPYRTSSLIEKFS
;
A
#
# COMPACT_ATOMS: atom_id res chain seq x y z
N MET A 1 18.51 -28.02 6.59
CA MET A 1 17.22 -27.32 6.76
C MET A 1 17.11 -26.29 5.66
N ALA A 2 16.16 -26.44 4.75
CA ALA A 2 15.98 -25.49 3.64
C ALA A 2 15.37 -24.20 4.20
N SER A 3 16.09 -23.09 4.03
CA SER A 3 15.57 -21.75 4.31
C SER A 3 14.41 -21.49 3.37
N SER A 4 13.18 -21.40 3.90
CA SER A 4 12.04 -20.92 3.15
C SER A 4 12.21 -19.42 2.95
N VAL A 5 12.86 -19.02 1.87
CA VAL A 5 12.83 -17.64 1.40
C VAL A 5 11.36 -17.34 1.09
N VAL A 6 10.73 -16.50 1.91
CA VAL A 6 9.40 -15.97 1.61
C VAL A 6 9.56 -15.08 0.38
N TYR A 7 9.24 -15.63 -0.79
CA TYR A 7 9.26 -14.87 -2.04
C TYR A 7 8.12 -13.86 -1.98
N ARG A 8 8.45 -12.58 -1.82
CA ARG A 8 7.48 -11.49 -1.96
C ARG A 8 6.99 -11.52 -3.40
N ARG A 9 5.71 -11.81 -3.63
CA ARG A 9 5.18 -11.85 -5.00
C ARG A 9 5.01 -10.41 -5.46
N ASN A 10 5.78 -10.00 -6.46
CA ASN A 10 5.58 -8.69 -7.08
C ASN A 10 4.15 -8.68 -7.66
N ARG A 11 3.34 -7.67 -7.35
CA ARG A 11 1.96 -7.57 -7.83
C ARG A 11 1.84 -6.49 -8.90
N ALA A 12 1.04 -6.74 -9.92
CA ALA A 12 0.76 -5.77 -10.97
C ALA A 12 -0.74 -5.70 -11.26
N LEU A 13 -1.22 -4.49 -11.55
CA LEU A 13 -2.56 -4.24 -12.06
C LEU A 13 -2.42 -3.69 -13.48
N ILE A 14 -3.00 -4.39 -14.45
CA ILE A 14 -3.00 -4.00 -15.86
C ILE A 14 -4.43 -3.66 -16.25
N ILE A 15 -4.65 -2.44 -16.75
CA ILE A 15 -5.98 -1.98 -17.15
C ILE A 15 -5.98 -1.59 -18.63
N GLY A 16 -6.81 -2.28 -19.43
CA GLY A 16 -7.00 -1.98 -20.86
C GLY A 16 -8.41 -1.46 -21.15
N ILE A 17 -8.54 -0.20 -21.58
CA ILE A 17 -9.86 0.42 -21.86
C ILE A 17 -9.94 0.82 -23.34
N ASN A 18 -10.82 0.15 -24.07
CA ASN A 18 -11.21 0.51 -25.44
C ASN A 18 -12.57 1.23 -25.45
N LYS A 19 -13.51 0.80 -24.60
CA LYS A 19 -14.93 1.20 -24.63
C LYS A 19 -15.22 2.54 -23.94
N TYR A 20 -14.53 3.59 -24.33
CA TYR A 20 -14.90 4.95 -23.91
C TYR A 20 -16.25 5.36 -24.53
N ARG A 21 -17.05 6.12 -23.78
CA ARG A 21 -18.36 6.62 -24.25
C ARG A 21 -18.23 7.55 -25.45
N ARG A 22 -17.11 8.25 -25.58
CA ARG A 22 -16.74 9.07 -26.73
C ARG A 22 -15.36 8.62 -27.19
N ASP A 23 -15.19 8.51 -28.51
CA ASP A 23 -13.92 8.18 -29.16
C ASP A 23 -13.28 6.88 -28.63
N PRO A 24 -13.95 5.72 -28.83
CA PRO A 24 -13.43 4.44 -28.36
C PRO A 24 -12.06 4.15 -28.96
N LEU A 25 -11.17 3.58 -28.14
CA LEU A 25 -9.85 3.16 -28.56
C LEU A 25 -9.90 1.75 -29.14
N GLN A 26 -8.91 1.41 -29.97
CA GLN A 26 -8.91 0.15 -30.71
C GLN A 26 -8.00 -0.92 -30.08
N TYR A 27 -6.89 -0.53 -29.44
CA TYR A 27 -5.79 -1.46 -29.16
C TYR A 27 -5.46 -1.66 -27.68
N CYS A 28 -5.95 -0.81 -26.76
CA CYS A 28 -5.55 -0.85 -25.35
C CYS A 28 -5.93 -2.16 -24.63
N VAL A 29 -6.99 -2.83 -25.06
CA VAL A 29 -7.34 -4.17 -24.56
C VAL A 29 -6.31 -5.21 -25.01
N ASN A 30 -5.95 -5.19 -26.29
CA ASN A 30 -4.97 -6.13 -26.84
C ASN A 30 -3.59 -5.90 -26.18
N ASP A 31 -3.20 -4.64 -26.00
CA ASP A 31 -1.94 -4.27 -25.32
C ASP A 31 -1.90 -4.82 -23.88
N ALA A 32 -3.02 -4.75 -23.17
CA ALA A 32 -3.13 -5.26 -21.80
C ALA A 32 -3.06 -6.79 -21.75
N GLU A 33 -3.67 -7.49 -22.71
CA GLU A 33 -3.60 -8.94 -22.85
C GLU A 33 -2.17 -9.40 -23.23
N ASP A 34 -1.50 -8.68 -24.12
CA ASP A 34 -0.12 -8.95 -24.51
C ASP A 34 0.85 -8.75 -23.32
N LEU A 35 0.64 -7.72 -22.50
CA LEU A 35 1.41 -7.53 -21.27
C LEU A 35 1.15 -8.62 -20.23
N ASN A 36 -0.07 -9.14 -20.13
CA ASN A 36 -0.41 -10.22 -19.20
C ASN A 36 0.24 -11.56 -19.60
N THR A 37 0.46 -11.80 -20.89
CA THR A 37 1.05 -13.04 -21.42
C THR A 37 2.57 -12.97 -21.65
N ASN A 38 3.16 -11.78 -21.51
CA ASN A 38 4.59 -11.57 -21.75
C ASN A 38 5.47 -12.35 -20.73
N PRO A 39 6.52 -13.05 -21.18
CA PRO A 39 7.43 -13.78 -20.30
C PRO A 39 8.09 -12.95 -19.18
N ARG A 40 8.25 -11.63 -19.39
CA ARG A 40 8.77 -10.71 -18.35
C ARG A 40 7.76 -10.44 -17.24
N SER A 41 6.48 -10.67 -17.49
CA SER A 41 5.39 -10.47 -16.54
C SER A 41 5.16 -11.70 -15.65
N ILE A 42 5.82 -12.84 -15.94
CA ILE A 42 5.70 -14.09 -15.18
C ILE A 42 6.13 -13.95 -13.71
N ASP A 43 7.01 -13.00 -13.39
CA ASP A 43 7.43 -12.73 -11.99
C ASP A 43 6.41 -11.87 -11.21
N PHE A 44 5.33 -11.44 -11.87
CA PHE A 44 4.23 -10.71 -11.25
C PHE A 44 2.99 -11.58 -11.07
N ASP A 45 2.33 -11.43 -9.93
CA ASP A 45 0.94 -11.82 -9.71
C ASP A 45 0.06 -10.70 -10.31
N ILE A 46 -0.42 -10.92 -11.53
CA ILE A 46 -1.09 -9.92 -12.35
C ILE A 46 -2.60 -9.97 -12.14
N THR A 47 -3.19 -8.82 -11.85
CA THR A 47 -4.62 -8.55 -11.97
C THR A 47 -4.87 -7.85 -13.31
N LEU A 48 -5.52 -8.51 -14.26
CA LEU A 48 -5.86 -7.96 -15.58
C LEU A 48 -7.33 -7.51 -15.61
N GLU A 49 -7.56 -6.27 -16.00
CA GLU A 49 -8.87 -5.64 -15.91
C GLU A 49 -9.20 -4.86 -17.21
N LEU A 50 -10.35 -5.11 -17.84
CA LEU A 50 -10.67 -4.61 -19.18
C LEU A 50 -12.02 -3.89 -19.27
N ASN A 51 -12.05 -2.75 -19.98
CA ASN A 51 -13.28 -2.01 -20.34
C ASN A 51 -14.23 -1.68 -19.17
N TYR A 52 -13.68 -1.22 -18.06
CA TYR A 52 -14.45 -0.82 -16.89
C TYR A 52 -15.03 0.59 -16.98
N ASP A 53 -16.18 0.80 -16.34
CA ASP A 53 -16.69 2.14 -16.06
C ASP A 53 -16.00 2.77 -14.83
N LEU A 54 -16.31 4.04 -14.57
CA LEU A 54 -15.70 4.81 -13.49
C LEU A 54 -15.95 4.21 -12.09
N ASN A 55 -17.14 3.66 -11.85
CA ASN A 55 -17.48 3.06 -10.55
C ASN A 55 -16.74 1.74 -10.36
N GLN A 56 -16.62 0.94 -11.43
CA GLN A 56 -15.87 -0.30 -11.41
C GLN A 56 -14.37 -0.03 -11.26
N PHE A 57 -13.84 1.01 -11.90
CA PHE A 57 -12.45 1.43 -11.79
C PHE A 57 -12.05 1.70 -10.33
N TYR A 58 -12.83 2.49 -9.58
CA TYR A 58 -12.54 2.74 -8.17
C TYR A 58 -12.53 1.46 -7.33
N LYS A 59 -13.51 0.57 -7.53
CA LYS A 59 -13.57 -0.72 -6.83
C LYS A 59 -12.37 -1.62 -7.13
N ILE A 60 -11.84 -1.56 -8.35
CA ILE A 60 -10.67 -2.33 -8.77
C ILE A 60 -9.42 -1.79 -8.10
N ILE A 61 -9.26 -0.47 -8.04
CA ILE A 61 -8.14 0.17 -7.34
C ILE A 61 -8.17 -0.21 -5.86
N ASP A 62 -9.33 -0.09 -5.19
CA ASP A 62 -9.46 -0.46 -3.78
C ASP A 62 -9.09 -1.93 -3.55
N ARG A 63 -9.63 -2.85 -4.37
CA ARG A 63 -9.31 -4.27 -4.28
C ARG A 63 -7.83 -4.56 -4.51
N PHE A 64 -7.21 -3.90 -5.48
CA PHE A 64 -5.79 -4.08 -5.76
C PHE A 64 -4.91 -3.53 -4.63
N VAL A 65 -5.29 -2.40 -4.03
CA VAL A 65 -4.63 -1.90 -2.83
C VAL A 65 -4.75 -2.90 -1.68
N ASP A 66 -5.93 -3.50 -1.49
CA ASP A 66 -6.11 -4.56 -0.50
C ASP A 66 -5.18 -5.76 -0.76
N THR A 67 -4.99 -6.18 -2.02
CA THR A 67 -4.08 -7.31 -2.34
C THR A 67 -2.61 -6.98 -2.04
N ILE A 68 -2.22 -5.71 -2.10
CA ILE A 68 -0.88 -5.25 -1.68
C ILE A 68 -0.80 -5.20 -0.15
N GLN A 69 -1.84 -4.70 0.52
CA GLN A 69 -1.88 -4.53 1.97
C GLN A 69 -2.03 -5.87 2.72
N HIS A 70 -2.59 -6.91 2.08
CA HIS A 70 -2.82 -8.21 2.72
C HIS A 70 -1.54 -9.05 2.97
N GLU A 71 -0.35 -8.54 2.61
CA GLU A 71 0.93 -9.06 3.12
C GLU A 71 1.24 -8.58 4.57
N GLU A 72 0.40 -7.73 5.15
CA GLU A 72 0.44 -7.38 6.57
C GLU A 72 -0.33 -8.41 7.41
N THR A 73 0.21 -9.62 7.55
CA THR A 73 -0.17 -10.44 8.71
C THR A 73 0.42 -9.81 9.95
N ASN A 74 -0.41 -9.21 10.80
CA ASN A 74 -0.28 -9.40 12.24
C ASN A 74 -1.64 -9.27 12.91
N ASN A 75 -1.90 -10.25 13.75
CA ASN A 75 -3.15 -10.55 14.43
C ASN A 75 -3.47 -9.55 15.55
N ASP A 76 -3.58 -8.26 15.25
CA ASP A 76 -3.78 -7.23 16.27
C ASP A 76 -4.84 -6.21 15.87
N ARG A 77 -5.74 -5.91 16.81
CA ARG A 77 -6.92 -5.03 16.74
C ARG A 77 -6.70 -3.64 16.09
N ASN A 78 -5.45 -3.23 15.86
CA ASN A 78 -5.06 -1.88 15.48
C ASN A 78 -4.07 -1.90 14.31
N GLY A 79 -4.17 -0.91 13.40
CA GLY A 79 -3.12 -0.67 12.42
C GLY A 79 -1.79 -0.22 13.05
N ILE A 80 -0.68 -0.41 12.34
CA ILE A 80 0.68 -0.19 12.85
C ILE A 80 0.92 1.20 13.45
N PHE A 81 0.31 2.25 12.91
CA PHE A 81 0.41 3.60 13.50
C PHE A 81 -0.12 3.62 14.94
N ILE A 82 -1.29 3.03 15.16
CA ILE A 82 -1.91 2.94 16.49
C ILE A 82 -1.16 1.95 17.37
N GLU A 83 -0.69 0.82 16.84
CA GLU A 83 0.18 -0.11 17.57
C GLU A 83 1.42 0.61 18.14
N LYS A 84 2.13 1.39 17.30
CA LYS A 84 3.30 2.17 17.74
C LYS A 84 2.92 3.33 18.65
N LEU A 85 1.83 4.03 18.38
CA LEU A 85 1.37 5.11 19.24
C LEU A 85 1.11 4.59 20.66
N LEU A 86 0.40 3.47 20.80
CA LEU A 86 0.13 2.82 22.09
C LEU A 86 1.42 2.46 22.85
N LYS A 87 2.46 1.97 22.15
CA LYS A 87 3.78 1.67 22.73
C LYS A 87 4.45 2.90 23.37
N TYR A 88 4.27 4.10 22.79
CA TYR A 88 4.93 5.31 23.28
C TYR A 88 4.08 6.11 24.28
N ILE A 89 2.76 6.21 24.08
CA ILE A 89 1.89 6.92 25.05
C ILE A 89 1.76 6.19 26.39
N ALA A 90 2.02 4.88 26.43
CA ALA A 90 2.02 4.10 27.66
C ALA A 90 3.21 4.45 28.59
N LYS A 91 4.21 5.19 28.11
CA LYS A 91 5.39 5.59 28.89
C LYS A 91 5.17 6.98 29.46
N SER A 92 5.40 7.13 30.76
CA SER A 92 5.31 8.42 31.45
C SER A 92 6.50 9.34 31.12
N ASN A 93 6.33 10.65 31.35
CA ASN A 93 7.37 11.68 31.24
C ASN A 93 8.02 11.79 29.85
N GLN A 94 7.22 11.60 28.80
CA GLN A 94 7.66 11.81 27.42
C GLN A 94 6.97 13.05 26.84
N ASP A 95 7.77 13.89 26.19
CA ASP A 95 7.25 15.02 25.42
C ASP A 95 6.51 14.51 24.16
N ILE A 96 5.42 15.16 23.80
CA ILE A 96 4.57 14.74 22.68
C ILE A 96 5.30 14.80 21.33
N GLU A 97 6.24 15.72 21.14
CA GLU A 97 7.09 15.75 19.94
C GLU A 97 7.96 14.51 19.87
N ASP A 98 8.54 14.09 21.00
CA ASP A 98 9.38 12.91 21.06
C ASP A 98 8.56 11.63 20.86
N ILE A 99 7.36 11.53 21.44
CA ILE A 99 6.41 10.43 21.18
C ILE A 99 6.12 10.35 19.68
N MET A 100 5.64 11.46 19.10
CA MET A 100 5.24 11.49 17.72
C MET A 100 6.44 11.20 16.82
N ARG A 101 7.61 11.81 17.07
CA ARG A 101 8.90 11.56 16.37
C ARG A 101 9.23 10.08 16.31
N ASN A 102 9.20 9.41 17.46
CA ASN A 102 9.51 7.98 17.56
C ASN A 102 8.47 7.11 16.84
N VAL A 103 7.18 7.47 16.88
CA VAL A 103 6.13 6.75 16.14
C VAL A 103 6.42 6.72 14.64
N ALA A 104 6.68 7.85 13.97
CA ALA A 104 6.97 7.76 12.53
C ALA A 104 8.34 7.16 12.22
N CYS A 105 9.34 7.24 13.12
CA CYS A 105 10.58 6.48 12.93
C CYS A 105 10.29 4.97 12.93
N ASP A 106 9.49 4.48 13.87
CA ASP A 106 9.12 3.07 13.97
C ASP A 106 8.21 2.63 12.81
N VAL A 107 7.20 3.43 12.45
CA VAL A 107 6.31 3.11 11.31
C VAL A 107 7.08 3.12 10.00
N ASN A 108 7.93 4.12 9.77
CA ASN A 108 8.74 4.22 8.55
C ASN A 108 9.76 3.08 8.45
N SER A 109 10.44 2.73 9.55
CA SER A 109 11.41 1.63 9.57
C SER A 109 10.74 0.27 9.38
N GLN A 110 9.60 0.02 10.03
CA GLN A 110 8.89 -1.24 9.90
C GLN A 110 8.15 -1.38 8.56
N ARG A 111 7.78 -0.26 7.92
CA ARG A 111 7.13 -0.23 6.61
C ARG A 111 8.10 0.06 5.47
N GLY A 112 9.41 0.18 5.70
CA GLY A 112 10.38 0.47 4.65
C GLY A 112 10.01 1.65 3.75
N GLY A 113 9.33 2.68 4.27
CA GLY A 113 8.84 3.83 3.50
C GLY A 113 7.41 3.77 2.95
N PHE A 114 6.71 2.64 3.04
CA PHE A 114 5.34 2.50 2.49
C PHE A 114 4.26 3.23 3.29
N GLN A 115 4.50 3.48 4.58
CA GLN A 115 3.67 4.36 5.39
C GLN A 115 4.57 5.41 6.04
N LEU A 116 4.34 6.66 5.70
CA LEU A 116 5.09 7.79 6.24
C LEU A 116 4.13 8.70 7.03
N PRO A 117 4.03 8.53 8.36
CA PRO A 117 3.23 9.43 9.18
C PRO A 117 3.73 10.87 9.09
N TYR A 118 2.82 11.79 8.77
CA TYR A 118 3.08 13.22 8.71
C TYR A 118 2.90 13.87 10.09
N ARG A 119 3.79 14.81 10.43
CA ARG A 119 3.77 15.56 11.70
C ARG A 119 3.92 17.05 11.42
N THR A 120 3.11 17.86 12.10
CA THR A 120 3.21 19.32 12.10
C THR A 120 2.99 19.80 13.53
N SER A 121 3.73 20.83 13.94
CA SER A 121 3.65 21.38 15.28
C SER A 121 3.92 22.87 15.30
N SER A 122 3.31 23.54 16.26
CA SER A 122 3.57 24.94 16.61
C SER A 122 3.88 25.08 18.11
N LEU A 123 4.27 23.99 18.76
CA LEU A 123 4.65 24.00 20.16
C LEU A 123 5.95 24.80 20.34
N ILE A 124 5.92 25.75 21.27
CA ILE A 124 7.02 26.68 21.54
C ILE A 124 7.88 26.23 22.73
N GLU A 125 7.39 25.26 23.51
CA GLU A 125 8.07 24.71 24.67
C GLU A 125 7.73 23.22 24.84
N LYS A 126 8.53 22.53 25.66
CA LYS A 126 8.34 21.11 25.99
C LYS A 126 7.33 20.98 27.13
N PHE A 127 6.45 19.98 27.03
CA PHE A 127 5.61 19.58 28.16
C PHE A 127 6.38 18.51 28.95
N SER A 128 7.03 18.95 30.03
CA SER A 128 7.69 18.09 31.01
C SER A 128 6.73 17.59 32.08
#